data_AF-A0A4U9UH14-F1
#
_entry.id   AF-A0A4U9UH14-F1
#
_cell.length_a   1.000
_cell.length_b   1.000
_cell.length_c   1.000
_cell.angle_alpha   90.00
_cell.angle_beta   90.00
_cell.angle_gamma   90.00
#
_symmetry.space_group_name_H-M   'P 1'
#
loop_
_entity.id
_entity.type
_entity.pdbx_description
1 polymer ?
#
loop_
_entity_poly.entity_id
_entity_poly.type
_entity_poly.pdbx_seq_one_letter_code
_entity_poly.pdbx_strand_id
1 'polypeptide(L)'
;MKTSLSTLLLVLGLCATPLASQATDAQLTSQIVDQYAEHIFYNSGATGMALVVIDNNQVVNRSFGDTKPGNDLRPRPDSLIRIASITKLMTSEVMVKMAAEGKVKLTDPLRKYAPKGAVVPAYNSRQPITLLNLATHTSALPREQPGKKPPKTPVFTWPTKAQRWQWLSHATITRATGRAAAYSNLAYDLLADALSRGRWQAL
;
A
#
# COMPACT_ATOMS: atom_id res chain seq x y z
N MET A 1 43.85 -40.25 79.67
CA MET A 1 43.07 -39.24 80.43
C MET A 1 43.13 -37.91 79.68
N LYS A 2 41.97 -37.24 79.60
CA LYS A 2 41.71 -35.89 79.06
C LYS A 2 41.52 -35.78 77.55
N THR A 3 40.28 -36.05 77.15
CA THR A 3 39.61 -35.60 75.92
C THR A 3 39.39 -34.08 75.98
N SER A 4 39.57 -33.37 74.85
CA SER A 4 39.07 -32.01 74.68
C SER A 4 38.50 -31.81 73.27
N LEU A 5 37.43 -31.02 73.26
CA LEU A 5 36.52 -30.60 72.20
C LEU A 5 37.15 -30.28 70.85
N SER A 6 36.38 -30.46 69.77
CA SER A 6 35.98 -29.35 68.88
C SER A 6 34.88 -29.77 67.90
N THR A 7 33.74 -29.13 68.03
CA THR A 7 32.56 -29.17 67.16
C THR A 7 32.88 -28.49 65.83
N LEU A 8 32.71 -29.18 64.69
CA LEU A 8 32.81 -28.56 63.35
C LEU A 8 31.41 -28.45 62.75
N LEU A 9 30.87 -27.22 62.72
CA LEU A 9 29.67 -26.88 61.96
C LEU A 9 30.00 -26.88 60.46
N LEU A 10 29.40 -27.81 59.71
CA LEU A 10 29.46 -27.83 58.25
C LEU A 10 28.35 -26.91 57.69
N VAL A 11 28.70 -25.67 57.32
CA VAL A 11 27.80 -24.77 56.61
C VAL A 11 27.76 -25.20 55.14
N LEU A 12 26.67 -25.88 54.76
CA LEU A 12 26.31 -26.15 53.37
C LEU A 12 25.89 -24.84 52.68
N GLY A 13 26.84 -24.18 52.05
CA GLY A 13 26.58 -23.10 51.09
C GLY A 13 26.00 -23.68 49.80
N LEU A 14 24.68 -23.85 49.73
CA LEU A 14 23.99 -24.03 48.45
C LEU A 14 24.11 -22.70 47.69
N CYS A 15 25.06 -22.62 46.76
CA CYS A 15 25.10 -21.58 45.75
C CYS A 15 23.80 -21.62 44.96
N ALA A 16 22.92 -20.65 45.21
CA ALA A 16 21.84 -20.34 44.29
C ALA A 16 22.48 -19.81 43.01
N THR A 17 22.67 -20.68 42.02
CA THR A 17 22.94 -20.24 40.65
C THR A 17 21.74 -19.42 40.22
N PRO A 18 21.89 -18.13 39.88
CA PRO A 18 20.79 -17.43 39.25
C PRO A 18 20.48 -18.17 37.96
N LEU A 19 19.24 -18.65 37.80
CA LEU A 19 18.72 -18.92 36.47
C LEU A 19 18.87 -17.59 35.72
N ALA A 20 19.91 -17.48 34.90
CA ALA A 20 19.89 -16.52 33.82
C ALA A 20 18.60 -16.84 33.06
N SER A 21 17.62 -15.96 33.19
CA SER A 21 16.51 -15.91 32.26
C SER A 21 17.18 -15.86 30.91
N GLN A 22 17.13 -16.96 30.16
CA GLN A 22 17.29 -16.91 28.73
C GLN A 22 16.16 -15.99 28.30
N ALA A 23 16.47 -14.70 28.19
CA ALA A 23 15.75 -13.83 27.29
C ALA A 23 15.75 -14.64 26.00
N THR A 24 14.58 -15.19 25.67
CA THR A 24 14.33 -15.81 24.38
C THR A 24 15.03 -14.95 23.36
N ASP A 25 16.04 -15.50 22.68
CA ASP A 25 16.87 -14.79 21.69
C ASP A 25 15.94 -13.89 20.88
N ALA A 26 16.04 -12.58 21.11
CA ALA A 26 15.35 -11.61 20.28
C ALA A 26 16.02 -11.72 18.91
N GLN A 27 15.50 -12.62 18.08
CA GLN A 27 16.07 -12.93 16.79
C GLN A 27 16.19 -11.62 16.00
N LEU A 28 17.41 -11.28 15.56
CA LEU A 28 17.63 -10.06 14.80
C LEU A 28 16.72 -10.08 13.57
N THR A 29 16.05 -8.96 13.25
CA THR A 29 15.12 -8.88 12.12
C THR A 29 15.77 -9.37 10.83
N SER A 30 17.09 -9.16 10.65
CA SER A 30 17.84 -9.67 9.51
C SER A 30 17.81 -11.20 9.39
N GLN A 31 17.95 -11.93 10.49
CA GLN A 31 17.94 -13.40 10.48
C GLN A 31 16.56 -13.93 10.08
N ILE A 32 15.49 -13.31 10.57
CA ILE A 32 14.12 -13.65 10.16
C ILE A 32 13.96 -13.36 8.66
N VAL A 33 14.36 -12.18 8.19
CA VAL A 33 14.27 -11.83 6.76
C VAL A 33 15.04 -12.81 5.89
N ASP A 34 16.24 -13.22 6.30
CA ASP A 34 17.07 -14.17 5.55
C ASP A 34 16.41 -15.56 5.42
N GLN A 35 15.62 -15.99 6.41
CA GLN A 35 14.86 -17.24 6.34
C GLN A 35 13.76 -17.24 5.26
N TYR A 36 13.30 -16.07 4.80
CA TYR A 36 12.21 -15.97 3.81
C TYR A 36 12.63 -15.35 2.48
N ALA A 37 13.60 -14.43 2.48
CA ALA A 37 13.87 -13.56 1.33
C ALA A 37 14.28 -14.35 0.07
N GLU A 38 15.14 -15.36 0.23
CA GLU A 38 15.58 -16.23 -0.86
C GLU A 38 14.44 -17.14 -1.36
N HIS A 39 13.64 -17.69 -0.45
CA HIS A 39 12.46 -18.49 -0.80
C HIS A 39 11.42 -17.66 -1.57
N ILE A 40 11.14 -16.42 -1.14
CA ILE A 40 10.23 -15.52 -1.85
C ILE A 40 10.75 -15.25 -3.27
N PHE A 41 12.06 -14.98 -3.43
CA PHE A 41 12.66 -14.75 -4.73
C PHE A 41 12.44 -15.94 -5.67
N TYR A 42 12.91 -17.14 -5.31
CA TYR A 42 12.83 -18.31 -6.18
C TYR A 42 11.39 -18.77 -6.41
N ASN A 43 10.54 -18.79 -5.38
CA ASN A 43 9.16 -19.25 -5.52
C ASN A 43 8.28 -18.27 -6.32
N SER A 44 8.66 -16.98 -6.38
CA SER A 44 7.94 -16.00 -7.20
C SER A 44 8.27 -16.06 -8.70
N GLY A 45 9.38 -16.72 -9.07
CA GLY A 45 9.89 -16.70 -10.45
C GLY A 45 10.35 -15.31 -10.91
N ALA A 46 10.73 -14.43 -9.98
CA ALA A 46 11.12 -13.06 -10.30
C ALA A 46 12.43 -13.02 -11.12
N THR A 47 12.47 -12.17 -12.16
CA THR A 47 13.74 -11.82 -12.82
C THR A 47 14.67 -11.09 -11.86
N GLY A 48 14.15 -10.14 -11.10
CA GLY A 48 14.86 -9.42 -10.05
C GLY A 48 13.89 -8.99 -8.96
N MET A 49 14.38 -8.95 -7.73
CA MET A 49 13.61 -8.58 -6.55
C MET A 49 14.39 -7.58 -5.71
N ALA A 50 13.70 -6.59 -5.17
CA ALA A 50 14.16 -5.78 -4.04
C ALA A 50 13.13 -5.91 -2.93
N LEU A 51 13.58 -6.28 -1.73
CA LEU A 51 12.78 -6.48 -0.53
C LEU A 51 13.26 -5.49 0.53
N VAL A 52 12.31 -4.72 1.07
CA VAL A 52 12.53 -3.77 2.16
C VAL A 52 11.64 -4.19 3.32
N VAL A 53 12.24 -4.39 4.49
CA VAL A 53 11.54 -4.73 5.74
C VAL A 53 11.86 -3.68 6.79
N ILE A 54 10.82 -3.13 7.41
CA ILE A 54 10.92 -2.17 8.51
C ILE A 54 10.29 -2.81 9.74
N ASP A 55 11.06 -2.92 10.81
CA ASP A 55 10.64 -3.47 12.10
C ASP A 55 11.17 -2.55 13.20
N ASN A 56 10.28 -1.69 13.72
CA ASN A 56 10.63 -0.63 14.66
C ASN A 56 11.80 0.23 14.13
N ASN A 57 12.97 0.14 14.76
CA ASN A 57 14.17 0.89 14.41
C ASN A 57 15.07 0.15 13.40
N GLN A 58 14.71 -1.08 13.01
CA GLN A 58 15.50 -1.90 12.10
C GLN A 58 14.97 -1.78 10.68
N VAL A 59 15.89 -1.58 9.73
CA VAL A 59 15.60 -1.59 8.29
C VAL A 59 16.50 -2.63 7.64
N VAL A 60 15.89 -3.65 7.06
CA VAL A 60 16.59 -4.74 6.36
C VAL A 60 16.27 -4.66 4.87
N ASN A 61 17.31 -4.54 4.05
CA ASN A 61 17.20 -4.55 2.60
C ASN A 61 17.81 -5.84 2.05
N ARG A 62 17.13 -6.47 1.09
CA ARG A 62 17.66 -7.57 0.28
C ARG A 62 17.34 -7.31 -1.18
N SER A 63 18.22 -7.73 -2.07
CA SER A 63 17.93 -7.78 -3.50
C SER A 63 18.36 -9.12 -4.07
N PHE A 64 17.76 -9.58 -5.15
CA PHE A 64 18.07 -10.85 -5.82
C PHE A 64 17.87 -10.71 -7.32
N GLY A 65 18.50 -11.61 -8.08
CA GLY A 65 18.39 -11.65 -9.55
C GLY A 65 18.88 -10.38 -10.23
N ASP A 66 18.24 -10.07 -11.35
CA ASP A 66 18.71 -9.11 -12.34
C ASP A 66 17.71 -7.99 -12.60
N THR A 67 18.21 -6.82 -12.97
CA THR A 67 17.38 -5.67 -13.41
C THR A 67 16.81 -5.86 -14.82
N LYS A 68 17.41 -6.74 -15.63
CA LYS A 68 16.90 -7.19 -16.93
C LYS A 68 17.28 -8.66 -17.13
N PRO A 69 16.50 -9.47 -17.85
CA PRO A 69 16.83 -10.89 -18.05
C PRO A 69 18.28 -11.10 -18.54
N GLY A 70 19.09 -11.79 -17.74
CA GLY A 70 20.45 -12.22 -18.07
C GLY A 70 21.48 -11.10 -18.13
N ASN A 71 21.23 -9.96 -17.47
CA ASN A 71 22.19 -8.85 -17.46
C ASN A 71 23.15 -8.88 -16.26
N ASP A 72 22.99 -9.81 -15.31
CA ASP A 72 23.81 -9.95 -14.11
C ASP A 72 23.94 -8.66 -13.27
N LEU A 73 22.98 -7.73 -13.41
CA LEU A 73 22.96 -6.48 -12.66
C LEU A 73 21.91 -6.57 -11.56
N ARG A 74 22.37 -6.77 -10.32
CA ARG A 74 21.51 -6.88 -9.13
C ARG A 74 20.73 -5.58 -8.87
N PRO A 75 19.43 -5.64 -8.50
CA PRO A 75 18.69 -4.47 -8.08
C PRO A 75 19.37 -3.73 -6.92
N ARG A 76 19.36 -2.40 -7.02
CA ARG A 76 19.97 -1.46 -6.07
C ARG A 76 18.90 -0.56 -5.43
N PRO A 77 19.20 0.13 -4.32
CA PRO A 77 18.25 1.04 -3.67
C PRO A 77 17.67 2.13 -4.59
N ASP A 78 18.41 2.53 -5.64
CA ASP A 78 18.04 3.53 -6.63
C ASP A 78 17.43 2.94 -7.92
N SER A 79 17.22 1.62 -7.98
CA SER A 79 16.64 0.98 -9.16
C SER A 79 15.20 1.44 -9.37
N LEU A 80 14.93 2.01 -10.55
CA LEU A 80 13.61 2.54 -10.87
C LEU A 80 12.60 1.39 -11.06
N ILE A 81 11.51 1.44 -10.29
CA ILE A 81 10.41 0.47 -10.38
C ILE A 81 9.08 1.15 -10.68
N ARG A 82 8.16 0.39 -11.28
CA ARG A 82 6.75 0.77 -11.39
C ARG A 82 6.01 0.19 -10.20
N ILE A 83 5.64 1.01 -9.22
CA ILE A 83 4.91 0.55 -8.01
C ILE A 83 3.44 0.17 -8.29
N ALA A 84 2.97 0.36 -9.52
CA ALA A 84 1.64 0.03 -9.99
C ALA A 84 0.54 0.52 -9.02
N SER A 85 -0.31 -0.38 -8.54
CA SER A 85 -1.47 -0.03 -7.72
C SER A 85 -1.16 0.45 -6.30
N ILE A 86 0.09 0.40 -5.84
CA ILE A 86 0.51 1.09 -4.60
C ILE A 86 0.28 2.60 -4.72
N THR A 87 0.32 3.15 -5.93
CA THR A 87 -0.05 4.56 -6.24
C THR A 87 -1.40 4.97 -5.63
N LYS A 88 -2.36 4.04 -5.51
CA LYS A 88 -3.67 4.31 -4.91
C LYS A 88 -3.59 4.74 -3.45
N LEU A 89 -2.63 4.20 -2.69
CA LEU A 89 -2.40 4.62 -1.31
C LEU A 89 -1.99 6.10 -1.27
N MET A 90 -1.11 6.52 -2.18
CA MET A 90 -0.68 7.92 -2.30
C MET A 90 -1.84 8.84 -2.75
N THR A 91 -2.68 8.41 -3.71
CA THR A 91 -3.87 9.19 -4.10
C THR A 91 -4.84 9.38 -2.93
N SER A 92 -5.07 8.33 -2.13
CA SER A 92 -5.91 8.40 -0.95
C SER A 92 -5.29 9.25 0.17
N GLU A 93 -3.97 9.20 0.34
CA GLU A 93 -3.24 10.09 1.27
C GLU A 93 -3.45 11.56 0.90
N VAL A 94 -3.30 11.91 -0.38
CA VAL A 94 -3.59 13.26 -0.88
C VAL A 94 -5.03 13.67 -0.57
N MET A 95 -6.01 12.78 -0.82
CA MET A 95 -7.42 13.05 -0.50
C MET A 95 -7.62 13.36 0.99
N VAL A 96 -7.02 12.55 1.88
CA VAL A 96 -7.16 12.71 3.32
C VAL A 96 -6.50 13.99 3.81
N LYS A 97 -5.30 14.32 3.32
CA LYS A 97 -4.63 15.60 3.62
C LYS A 97 -5.45 16.80 3.18
N MET A 98 -5.97 16.78 1.94
CA MET A 98 -6.86 17.83 1.45
C MET A 98 -8.17 17.94 2.25
N ALA A 99 -8.68 16.81 2.79
CA ALA A 99 -9.87 16.83 3.63
C ALA A 99 -9.58 17.42 5.03
N ALA A 100 -8.43 17.11 5.62
CA ALA A 100 -7.99 17.72 6.87
C ALA A 100 -7.81 19.25 6.74
N GLU A 101 -7.38 19.71 5.56
CA GLU A 101 -7.27 21.13 5.23
C GLU A 101 -8.62 21.78 4.81
N GLY A 102 -9.73 21.04 4.84
CA GLY A 102 -11.06 21.54 4.44
C GLY A 102 -11.23 21.82 2.94
N LYS A 103 -10.26 21.45 2.10
CA LYS A 103 -10.27 21.67 0.63
C LYS A 103 -11.26 20.76 -0.09
N VAL A 104 -11.48 19.57 0.46
CA VAL A 104 -12.47 18.58 -0.03
C VAL A 104 -13.18 17.94 1.15
N LYS A 105 -14.33 17.31 0.93
CA LYS A 105 -14.93 16.34 1.86
C LYS A 105 -14.93 14.97 1.20
N LEU A 106 -14.67 13.92 1.96
CA LEU A 106 -14.77 12.54 1.47
C LEU A 106 -16.17 12.25 0.89
N THR A 107 -17.20 12.90 1.42
CA THR A 107 -18.60 12.80 0.98
C THR A 107 -18.96 13.74 -0.17
N ASP A 108 -18.03 14.58 -0.65
CA ASP A 108 -18.31 15.42 -1.80
C ASP A 108 -18.62 14.55 -3.03
N PRO A 109 -19.67 14.88 -3.80
CA PRO A 109 -19.99 14.14 -5.00
C PRO A 109 -18.96 14.45 -6.09
N LEU A 110 -18.54 13.45 -6.87
CA LEU A 110 -17.57 13.61 -7.97
C LEU A 110 -17.97 14.74 -8.94
N ARG A 111 -19.28 14.92 -9.19
CA ARG A 111 -19.81 16.00 -10.05
C ARG A 111 -19.39 17.41 -9.62
N LYS A 112 -19.10 17.63 -8.33
CA LYS A 112 -18.61 18.92 -7.81
C LYS A 112 -17.28 19.33 -8.44
N TYR A 113 -16.49 18.33 -8.87
CA TYR A 113 -15.16 18.51 -9.45
C TYR A 113 -15.13 18.19 -10.94
N ALA A 114 -16.29 18.10 -11.60
CA ALA A 114 -16.34 17.84 -13.03
C ALA A 114 -15.79 19.03 -13.84
N PRO A 115 -15.15 18.79 -15.00
CA PRO A 115 -14.95 19.82 -16.01
C PRO A 115 -16.26 20.54 -16.36
N LYS A 116 -16.17 21.82 -16.74
CA LYS A 116 -17.34 22.58 -17.20
C LYS A 116 -18.01 21.84 -18.35
N GLY A 117 -19.32 21.59 -18.22
CA GLY A 117 -20.12 20.88 -19.23
C GLY A 117 -20.04 19.36 -19.18
N ALA A 118 -19.16 18.76 -18.36
CA ALA A 118 -19.13 17.31 -18.17
C ALA A 118 -20.26 16.85 -17.24
N VAL A 119 -20.85 15.70 -17.56
CA VAL A 119 -21.90 15.08 -16.75
C VAL A 119 -21.29 13.91 -15.95
N VAL A 120 -21.68 13.77 -14.70
CA VAL A 120 -21.35 12.59 -13.89
C VAL A 120 -22.63 11.82 -13.62
N PRO A 121 -22.75 10.58 -14.11
CA PRO A 121 -23.94 9.78 -13.92
C PRO A 121 -24.08 9.38 -12.45
N ALA A 122 -25.30 9.12 -12.04
CA ALA A 122 -25.63 8.63 -10.72
C ALA A 122 -26.69 7.54 -10.85
N TYR A 123 -26.73 6.61 -9.89
CA TYR A 123 -27.78 5.60 -9.85
C TYR A 123 -29.18 6.23 -9.70
N ASN A 124 -29.27 7.28 -8.88
CA ASN A 124 -30.40 8.21 -8.81
C ASN A 124 -29.94 9.56 -8.22
N SER A 125 -30.83 10.56 -8.18
CA SER A 125 -30.51 11.91 -7.70
C SER A 125 -30.01 11.97 -6.24
N ARG A 126 -30.41 10.99 -5.40
CA ARG A 126 -30.05 10.91 -3.98
C ARG A 126 -28.77 10.12 -3.72
N GLN A 127 -28.27 9.36 -4.70
CA GLN A 127 -27.11 8.47 -4.55
C GLN A 127 -26.02 8.80 -5.58
N PRO A 128 -25.35 9.97 -5.45
CA PRO A 128 -24.21 10.28 -6.29
C PRO A 128 -23.00 9.39 -5.99
N ILE A 129 -22.07 9.33 -6.94
CA ILE A 129 -20.71 8.86 -6.69
C ILE A 129 -19.98 9.91 -5.86
N THR A 130 -19.51 9.55 -4.67
CA THR A 130 -18.68 10.40 -3.81
C THR A 130 -17.19 10.10 -3.95
N LEU A 131 -16.32 11.00 -3.48
CA LEU A 131 -14.88 10.75 -3.43
C LEU A 131 -14.55 9.50 -2.61
N LEU A 132 -15.26 9.28 -1.50
CA LEU A 132 -15.15 8.07 -0.68
C LEU A 132 -15.50 6.81 -1.47
N ASN A 133 -16.55 6.86 -2.31
CA ASN A 133 -16.89 5.70 -3.13
C ASN A 133 -15.79 5.35 -4.13
N LEU A 134 -15.11 6.35 -4.69
CA LEU A 134 -13.98 6.13 -5.60
C LEU A 134 -12.81 5.46 -4.87
N ALA A 135 -12.42 6.02 -3.72
CA ALA A 135 -11.30 5.53 -2.92
C ALA A 135 -11.53 4.11 -2.34
N THR A 136 -12.79 3.77 -2.06
CA THR A 136 -13.17 2.47 -1.46
C THR A 136 -13.66 1.44 -2.48
N HIS A 137 -13.55 1.72 -3.78
CA HIS A 137 -14.02 0.82 -4.84
C HIS A 137 -15.52 0.52 -4.79
N THR A 138 -16.34 1.42 -4.23
CA THR A 138 -17.79 1.25 -4.09
C THR A 138 -18.61 2.21 -4.99
N SER A 139 -17.97 2.78 -6.01
CA SER A 139 -18.60 3.75 -6.94
C SER A 139 -19.50 3.11 -8.00
N ALA A 140 -19.57 1.78 -8.06
CA ALA A 140 -20.22 1.02 -9.13
C ALA A 140 -19.63 1.26 -10.54
N LEU A 141 -18.49 1.94 -10.64
CA LEU A 141 -17.74 2.07 -11.89
C LEU A 141 -17.06 0.72 -12.25
N PRO A 142 -16.87 0.43 -13.55
CA PRO A 142 -16.12 -0.75 -13.97
C PRO A 142 -14.65 -0.65 -13.56
N ARG A 143 -13.94 -1.78 -13.64
CA ARG A 143 -12.51 -1.84 -13.31
C ARG A 143 -11.69 -0.86 -14.14
N GLU A 144 -11.91 -0.88 -15.45
CA GLU A 144 -11.31 -0.03 -16.46
C GLU A 144 -12.40 0.68 -17.25
N GLN A 145 -12.04 1.76 -17.96
CA GLN A 145 -12.93 2.34 -18.96
C GLN A 145 -13.27 1.31 -20.05
N PRO A 146 -14.55 1.00 -20.30
CA PRO A 146 -14.97 0.19 -21.44
C PRO A 146 -14.66 0.86 -22.78
N GLY A 147 -14.43 0.04 -23.80
CA GLY A 147 -14.16 0.49 -25.16
C GLY A 147 -12.87 -0.10 -25.73
N LYS A 148 -12.60 0.20 -27.00
CA LYS A 148 -11.44 -0.33 -27.72
C LYS A 148 -10.19 0.47 -27.37
N LYS A 149 -9.39 -0.05 -26.42
CA LYS A 149 -8.03 0.43 -26.18
C LYS A 149 -7.20 0.26 -27.46
N PRO A 150 -6.46 1.28 -27.93
CA PRO A 150 -5.64 1.14 -29.14
C PRO A 150 -4.62 0.00 -29.01
N PRO A 151 -4.36 -0.77 -30.08
CA PRO A 151 -3.32 -1.81 -30.05
C PRO A 151 -1.96 -1.23 -29.64
N LYS A 152 -1.14 -2.04 -28.95
CA LYS A 152 0.22 -1.66 -28.51
C LYS A 152 0.29 -0.42 -27.60
N THR A 153 -0.82 -0.01 -26.99
CA THR A 153 -0.83 1.10 -26.03
C THR A 153 0.02 0.74 -24.79
N PRO A 154 1.04 1.55 -24.45
CA PRO A 154 1.87 1.31 -23.28
C PRO A 154 1.06 1.27 -21.97
N VAL A 155 1.55 0.53 -20.99
CA VAL A 155 0.92 0.47 -19.66
C VAL A 155 0.78 1.88 -19.05
N PHE A 156 -0.34 2.14 -18.37
CA PHE A 156 -0.64 3.42 -17.71
C PHE A 156 -0.79 4.66 -18.62
N THR A 157 -0.99 4.47 -19.94
CA THR A 157 -1.17 5.60 -20.88
C THR A 157 -2.59 5.78 -21.41
N TRP A 158 -3.49 4.82 -21.16
CA TRP A 158 -4.90 4.88 -21.56
C TRP A 158 -5.80 4.33 -20.46
N PRO A 159 -6.97 4.96 -20.21
CA PRO A 159 -7.47 6.17 -20.87
C PRO A 159 -6.79 7.44 -20.35
N THR A 160 -6.72 8.47 -21.20
CA THR A 160 -6.34 9.83 -20.78
C THR A 160 -7.46 10.50 -19.98
N LYS A 161 -7.15 11.58 -19.26
CA LYS A 161 -8.14 12.40 -18.54
C LYS A 161 -9.32 12.80 -19.44
N ALA A 162 -9.06 13.35 -20.62
CA ALA A 162 -10.11 13.76 -21.55
C ALA A 162 -11.03 12.59 -21.93
N GLN A 163 -10.44 11.43 -22.24
CA GLN A 163 -11.19 10.22 -22.59
C GLN A 163 -12.06 9.70 -21.44
N ARG A 164 -11.56 9.76 -20.19
CA ARG A 164 -12.35 9.37 -19.00
C ARG A 164 -13.58 10.24 -18.82
N TRP A 165 -13.42 11.56 -18.90
CA TRP A 165 -14.54 12.50 -18.71
C TRP A 165 -15.54 12.49 -19.87
N GLN A 166 -15.06 12.29 -21.10
CA GLN A 166 -15.91 12.09 -22.27
C GLN A 166 -16.75 10.82 -22.11
N TRP A 167 -16.12 9.70 -21.76
CA TRP A 167 -16.84 8.43 -21.54
C TRP A 167 -17.82 8.55 -20.37
N LEU A 168 -17.39 9.12 -19.25
CA LEU A 168 -18.20 9.23 -18.04
C LEU A 168 -19.50 10.01 -18.29
N SER A 169 -19.45 11.05 -19.13
CA SER A 169 -20.62 11.87 -19.49
C SER A 169 -21.73 11.10 -20.22
N HIS A 170 -21.40 9.94 -20.79
CA HIS A 170 -22.36 9.06 -21.49
C HIS A 170 -22.54 7.71 -20.79
N ALA A 171 -21.85 7.47 -19.67
CA ALA A 171 -21.93 6.21 -18.94
C ALA A 171 -23.25 6.10 -18.15
N THR A 172 -23.67 4.87 -17.88
CA THR A 172 -24.83 4.57 -17.04
C THR A 172 -24.37 3.85 -15.77
N ILE A 173 -24.88 4.28 -14.61
CA ILE A 173 -24.64 3.63 -13.33
C ILE A 173 -25.87 2.80 -12.96
N THR A 174 -25.75 1.48 -13.06
CA THR A 174 -26.87 0.54 -12.90
C THR A 174 -27.01 0.00 -11.48
N ARG A 175 -26.10 0.34 -10.57
CA ARG A 175 -26.10 -0.14 -9.18
C ARG A 175 -25.90 1.02 -8.21
N ALA A 176 -26.54 0.94 -7.06
CA ALA A 176 -26.36 1.91 -5.99
C ALA A 176 -24.90 1.94 -5.51
N THR A 177 -24.38 3.16 -5.30
CA THR A 177 -23.04 3.40 -4.74
C THR A 177 -22.99 2.97 -3.27
N GLY A 178 -21.82 2.59 -2.77
CA GLY A 178 -21.61 2.17 -1.39
C GLY A 178 -22.12 0.76 -1.04
N ARG A 179 -22.72 0.01 -1.98
CA ARG A 179 -23.32 -1.31 -1.70
C ARG A 179 -22.41 -2.49 -1.92
N ALA A 180 -21.45 -2.39 -2.84
CA ALA A 180 -20.54 -3.48 -3.16
C ALA A 180 -19.19 -2.92 -3.60
N ALA A 181 -18.12 -3.59 -3.18
CA ALA A 181 -16.78 -3.30 -3.64
C ALA A 181 -16.52 -3.98 -4.99
N ALA A 182 -16.00 -3.23 -5.95
CA ALA A 182 -15.49 -3.71 -7.22
C ALA A 182 -14.23 -2.91 -7.57
N TYR A 183 -13.08 -3.56 -7.50
CA TYR A 183 -11.78 -2.92 -7.71
C TYR A 183 -11.76 -2.13 -9.04
N SER A 184 -11.34 -0.86 -8.97
CA SER A 184 -11.38 0.03 -10.14
C SER A 184 -10.17 0.96 -10.21
N ASN A 185 -9.48 0.90 -11.36
CA ASN A 185 -8.44 1.84 -11.77
C ASN A 185 -9.09 3.14 -12.24
N LEU A 186 -10.14 3.02 -13.07
CA LEU A 186 -10.92 4.17 -13.55
C LEU A 186 -11.41 5.07 -12.41
N ALA A 187 -11.94 4.48 -11.34
CA ALA A 187 -12.41 5.23 -10.18
C ALA A 187 -11.28 6.02 -9.49
N TYR A 188 -10.09 5.43 -9.38
CA TYR A 188 -8.94 6.10 -8.77
C TYR A 188 -8.36 7.20 -9.67
N ASP A 189 -8.38 7.01 -10.99
CA ASP A 189 -7.97 8.07 -11.92
C ASP A 189 -8.95 9.26 -11.89
N LEU A 190 -10.26 8.99 -11.79
CA LEU A 190 -11.29 10.03 -11.60
C LEU A 190 -11.16 10.72 -10.24
N LEU A 191 -10.75 9.99 -9.19
CA LEU A 191 -10.43 10.60 -7.90
C LEU A 191 -9.25 11.56 -8.04
N ALA A 192 -8.15 11.14 -8.68
CA ALA A 192 -7.02 12.02 -8.94
C ALA A 192 -7.42 13.25 -9.77
N ASP A 193 -8.27 13.07 -10.78
CA ASP A 193 -8.82 14.18 -11.57
C ASP A 193 -9.61 15.18 -10.71
N ALA A 194 -10.42 14.68 -9.77
CA ALA A 194 -11.19 15.51 -8.85
C ALA A 194 -10.27 16.27 -7.88
N LEU A 195 -9.29 15.59 -7.27
CA LEU A 195 -8.32 16.20 -6.35
C LEU A 195 -7.46 17.26 -7.04
N SER A 196 -7.11 17.06 -8.32
CA SER A 196 -6.38 18.06 -9.12
C SER A 196 -7.16 19.38 -9.32
N ARG A 197 -8.48 19.35 -9.15
CA ARG A 197 -9.38 20.52 -9.26
C ARG A 197 -9.76 21.11 -7.90
N GLY A 198 -9.43 20.42 -6.81
CA GLY A 198 -9.54 21.02 -5.47
C GLY A 198 -8.60 22.22 -5.38
N ARG A 199 -9.01 23.27 -4.66
CA ARG A 199 -8.20 24.49 -4.55
C ARG A 199 -6.91 24.18 -3.77
N TRP A 200 -5.79 24.17 -4.47
CA TRP A 200 -4.46 24.23 -3.87
C TRP A 200 -4.15 25.71 -3.60
N GLN A 201 -4.19 26.14 -2.33
CA GLN A 201 -3.37 27.28 -1.94
C GLN A 201 -1.96 26.71 -1.74
N ALA A 202 -1.00 27.24 -2.50
CA ALA A 202 0.41 27.06 -2.17
C ALA A 202 0.64 27.65 -0.77
N LEU A 203 1.31 26.89 0.09
CA LEU A 203 1.87 27.42 1.34
C LEU A 203 2.97 28.43 1.00
#